data_AF-A0A9D2HQQ5-F1
#
_entry.id   AF-A0A9D2HQQ5-F1
#
_cell.length_a   1.000
_cell.length_b   1.000
_cell.length_c   1.000
_cell.angle_alpha   90.00
_cell.angle_beta   90.00
_cell.angle_gamma   90.00
#
_symmetry.space_group_name_H-M   'P 1'
#
loop_
_entity.id
_entity.type
_entity.pdbx_description
1 polymer ?
#
loop_
_entity_poly.entity_id
_entity_poly.type
_entity_poly.pdbx_seq_one_letter_code
_entity_poly.pdbx_strand_id
1 'polypeptide(L)'
;MKHPCLALPLALALALLLLLHQPVCAQTLDAGYFTLDLPKGWDVITPPTREGETVSLVVARTDRRASVSIVSGPTRGTRMDMIAAMFAQLFQAQEPPAQQGNLHTVPFARDGVSGRLWMTESQGIFIVYSLSGDDRDALNMVRSAVKSERYPGLVLP
;
A
#
# COMPACT_ATOMS: atom_id res chain seq x y z
N MET A 1 37.07 -37.34 36.21
CA MET A 1 36.34 -37.52 34.92
C MET A 1 35.89 -36.14 34.46
N LYS A 2 36.44 -35.63 33.35
CA LYS A 2 36.08 -34.31 32.81
C LYS A 2 34.73 -34.45 32.09
N HIS A 3 33.67 -33.86 32.62
CA HIS A 3 32.39 -33.77 31.92
C HIS A 3 32.56 -32.79 30.75
N PRO A 4 32.46 -33.21 29.49
CA PRO A 4 32.36 -32.27 28.40
C PRO A 4 30.92 -31.77 28.32
N CYS A 5 30.79 -30.44 28.31
CA CYS A 5 29.93 -29.74 27.36
C CYS A 5 28.41 -29.89 27.49
N LEU A 6 27.86 -29.70 28.69
CA LEU A 6 26.46 -29.25 28.86
C LEU A 6 26.25 -27.78 28.42
N ALA A 7 27.34 -27.05 28.12
CA ALA A 7 27.29 -25.67 27.65
C ALA A 7 26.80 -25.52 26.19
N LEU A 8 27.03 -26.52 25.34
CA LEU A 8 26.63 -26.47 23.93
C LEU A 8 25.10 -26.52 23.69
N PRO A 9 24.33 -27.42 24.32
CA PRO A 9 22.88 -27.47 24.10
C PRO A 9 22.15 -26.25 24.67
N LEU A 10 22.64 -25.68 25.79
CA LEU A 10 22.06 -24.48 26.39
C LEU A 10 22.35 -23.23 25.54
N ALA A 11 23.55 -23.10 24.99
CA ALA A 11 23.91 -22.01 24.08
C ALA A 11 23.10 -22.08 22.76
N LEU A 12 22.86 -23.28 22.24
CA LEU A 12 22.04 -23.48 21.03
C LEU A 12 20.57 -23.15 21.29
N ALA A 13 20.01 -23.57 22.43
CA ALA A 13 18.64 -23.24 22.82
C ALA A 13 18.47 -21.72 23.03
N LEU A 14 19.44 -21.06 23.64
CA LEU A 14 19.44 -19.60 23.82
C LEU A 14 19.58 -18.86 22.47
N ALA A 15 20.40 -19.36 21.55
CA ALA A 15 20.53 -18.80 20.21
C ALA A 15 19.24 -18.97 19.37
N LEU A 16 18.55 -20.11 19.47
CA LEU A 16 17.23 -20.30 18.84
C LEU A 16 16.18 -19.34 19.44
N LEU A 17 16.19 -19.15 20.76
CA LEU A 17 15.31 -18.18 21.42
C LEU A 17 15.61 -16.75 20.94
N LEU A 18 16.88 -16.36 20.79
CA LEU A 18 17.24 -15.03 20.27
C LEU A 18 16.86 -14.84 18.79
N LEU A 19 16.87 -15.90 17.98
CA LEU A 19 16.37 -15.89 16.59
C LEU A 19 14.85 -15.71 16.52
N LEU A 20 14.09 -16.23 17.48
CA LEU A 20 12.63 -16.01 17.59
C LEU A 20 12.28 -14.55 17.96
N HIS A 21 13.23 -13.79 18.50
CA HIS A 21 13.05 -12.38 18.87
C HIS A 21 13.57 -11.40 17.81
N GLN A 22 13.89 -11.87 16.59
CA GLN A 22 14.10 -10.95 15.47
C GLN A 22 12.83 -10.09 15.37
N PRO A 23 12.90 -8.76 15.59
CA PRO A 23 11.76 -7.92 15.28
C PRO A 23 11.50 -8.18 13.81
N VAL A 24 10.28 -8.62 13.47
CA VAL A 24 9.78 -8.54 12.11
C VAL A 24 9.87 -7.06 11.78
N CYS A 25 10.99 -6.67 11.17
CA CYS A 25 11.23 -5.29 10.81
C CYS A 25 10.11 -4.98 9.83
N ALA A 26 9.24 -4.04 10.20
CA ALA A 26 8.17 -3.60 9.32
C ALA A 26 8.83 -3.26 8.00
N GLN A 27 8.39 -3.91 6.92
CA GLN A 27 9.01 -3.71 5.62
C GLN A 27 8.57 -2.35 5.11
N THR A 28 9.42 -1.34 5.23
CA THR A 28 9.19 -0.03 4.63
C THR A 28 9.52 -0.09 3.14
N LEU A 29 8.52 0.19 2.31
CA LEU A 29 8.68 0.35 0.86
C LEU A 29 8.77 1.84 0.54
N ASP A 30 9.86 2.26 -0.08
CA ASP A 30 10.02 3.64 -0.59
C ASP A 30 9.59 3.71 -2.06
N ALA A 31 8.57 4.52 -2.35
CA ALA A 31 8.06 4.78 -3.69
C ALA A 31 8.44 6.18 -4.22
N GLY A 32 9.25 6.95 -3.47
CA GLY A 32 9.74 8.29 -3.82
C GLY A 32 8.76 9.43 -3.50
N TYR A 33 7.47 9.28 -3.82
CA TYR A 33 6.44 10.27 -3.42
C TYR A 33 5.81 9.97 -2.06
N PHE A 34 5.93 8.73 -1.61
CA PHE A 34 5.39 8.24 -0.35
C PHE A 34 6.21 7.01 0.07
N THR A 35 6.10 6.65 1.34
CA THR A 35 6.56 5.38 1.88
C THR A 35 5.36 4.56 2.35
N LEU A 36 5.51 3.24 2.36
CA LEU A 36 4.53 2.30 2.88
C LEU A 36 5.20 1.38 3.90
N ASP A 37 4.83 1.52 5.17
CA ASP A 37 5.27 0.62 6.24
C ASP A 37 4.36 -0.62 6.26
N LEU A 38 4.78 -1.67 5.57
CA LEU A 38 3.93 -2.84 5.32
C LEU A 38 3.51 -3.51 6.64
N PRO A 39 2.21 -3.56 6.97
CA PRO A 39 1.77 -4.16 8.21
C PRO A 39 1.81 -5.70 8.13
N LYS A 40 1.91 -6.36 9.29
CA LYS A 40 1.91 -7.83 9.37
C LYS A 40 0.66 -8.43 8.70
N GLY A 41 0.87 -9.52 7.96
CA GLY A 41 -0.19 -10.22 7.21
C GLY A 41 -0.56 -9.54 5.89
N TRP A 42 0.27 -8.61 5.42
CA TRP A 42 0.24 -8.11 4.05
C TRP A 42 1.53 -8.51 3.35
N ASP A 43 1.40 -8.89 2.09
CA ASP A 43 2.49 -9.30 1.22
C ASP A 43 2.64 -8.32 0.07
N VAL A 44 3.88 -8.07 -0.33
CA VAL A 44 4.18 -7.33 -1.55
C VAL A 44 3.97 -8.25 -2.74
N ILE A 45 3.04 -7.87 -3.62
CA ILE A 45 2.77 -8.59 -4.87
C ILE A 45 3.58 -7.99 -6.01
N THR A 46 3.63 -6.66 -6.03
CA THR A 46 4.47 -5.90 -6.96
C THR A 46 5.19 -4.82 -6.15
N PRO A 47 6.53 -4.88 -6.05
CA PRO A 47 7.29 -3.84 -5.35
C PRO A 47 7.17 -2.50 -6.10
N PRO A 48 7.53 -1.37 -5.46
CA PRO A 48 7.56 -0.08 -6.13
C PRO A 48 8.32 -0.14 -7.46
N THR A 49 7.59 0.05 -8.55
CA THR A 49 8.09 0.00 -9.92
C THR A 49 7.88 1.37 -10.55
N ARG A 50 8.89 1.89 -11.23
CA ARG A 50 8.88 3.23 -11.83
C ARG A 50 8.87 3.14 -13.35
N GLU A 51 7.91 3.83 -13.97
CA GLU A 51 7.84 4.05 -15.41
C GLU A 51 7.83 5.56 -15.66
N GLY A 52 8.98 6.08 -16.10
CA GLY A 52 9.21 7.52 -16.13
C GLY A 52 9.10 8.15 -14.74
N GLU A 53 8.16 9.08 -14.56
CA GLU A 53 7.89 9.72 -13.27
C GLU A 53 6.72 9.07 -12.51
N THR A 54 6.03 8.10 -13.12
CA THR A 54 4.96 7.37 -12.46
C THR A 54 5.55 6.21 -11.66
N VAL A 55 5.07 6.01 -10.44
CA VAL A 55 5.39 4.85 -9.61
C VAL A 55 4.12 4.05 -9.33
N SER A 56 4.25 2.74 -9.32
CA SER A 56 3.17 1.83 -8.96
C SER A 56 3.64 0.76 -7.98
N LEU A 57 2.77 0.31 -7.08
CA LEU A 57 2.99 -0.87 -6.26
C LEU A 57 1.68 -1.63 -6.03
N VAL A 58 1.78 -2.90 -5.66
CA VAL A 58 0.64 -3.74 -5.30
C VAL A 58 0.97 -4.54 -4.05
N VAL A 59 0.09 -4.46 -3.05
CA VAL A 59 0.13 -5.27 -1.84
C VAL A 59 -1.20 -6.01 -1.68
N ALA A 60 -1.16 -7.17 -1.05
CA ALA A 60 -2.37 -7.94 -0.76
C ALA A 60 -2.31 -8.51 0.65
N ARG A 61 -3.47 -8.66 1.27
CA ARG A 61 -3.60 -9.43 2.51
C ARG A 61 -3.15 -10.86 2.23
N THR A 62 -2.42 -11.48 3.15
CA THR A 62 -1.87 -12.84 2.98
C THR A 62 -2.95 -13.89 2.71
N ASP A 63 -4.15 -13.71 3.28
CA ASP A 63 -5.33 -14.56 3.03
C ASP A 63 -6.11 -14.20 1.76
N ARG A 64 -5.61 -13.25 0.96
CA ARG A 64 -6.15 -12.80 -0.33
C ARG A 64 -7.53 -12.16 -0.30
N ARG A 65 -8.08 -11.83 0.88
CA ARG A 65 -9.40 -11.19 0.99
C ARG A 65 -9.42 -9.71 0.57
N ALA A 66 -8.26 -9.05 0.60
CA ALA A 66 -8.11 -7.64 0.29
C ALA A 66 -6.82 -7.39 -0.49
N SER A 67 -6.82 -6.39 -1.36
CA SER A 67 -5.62 -5.89 -2.01
C SER A 67 -5.68 -4.38 -2.23
N VAL A 68 -4.49 -3.79 -2.32
CA VAL A 68 -4.31 -2.37 -2.64
C VAL A 68 -3.28 -2.24 -3.75
N SER A 69 -3.69 -1.58 -4.82
CA SER A 69 -2.77 -1.05 -5.82
C SER A 69 -2.68 0.46 -5.65
N ILE A 70 -1.45 0.98 -5.69
CA ILE A 70 -1.19 2.41 -5.61
C ILE A 70 -0.49 2.84 -6.89
N VAL A 71 -0.95 3.93 -7.49
CA VAL A 71 -0.28 4.62 -8.60
C VAL A 71 -0.12 6.08 -8.22
N SER A 72 1.08 6.63 -8.36
CA SER A 72 1.31 8.06 -8.15
C SER A 72 2.29 8.63 -9.15
N GLY A 73 2.19 9.92 -9.40
CA GLY A 73 3.02 10.62 -10.37
C GLY A 73 2.66 12.10 -10.47
N PRO A 74 3.40 12.87 -11.29
CA PRO A 74 3.09 14.27 -11.51
C PRO A 74 1.78 14.43 -12.28
N THR A 75 0.96 15.38 -11.87
CA THR A 75 -0.25 15.82 -12.59
C THR A 75 0.07 16.42 -13.95
N ARG A 76 1.26 17.02 -14.10
CA ARG A 76 1.70 17.77 -15.29
C ARG A 76 0.71 18.85 -15.73
N GLY A 77 0.06 19.50 -14.76
CA GLY A 77 -0.96 20.53 -15.00
C GLY A 77 -2.35 19.98 -15.34
N THR A 78 -2.51 18.64 -15.40
CA THR A 78 -3.82 18.01 -15.56
C THR A 78 -4.64 18.18 -14.28
N ARG A 79 -5.90 18.60 -14.42
CA ARG A 79 -6.81 18.76 -13.29
C ARG A 79 -7.19 17.41 -12.69
N MET A 80 -7.43 17.38 -11.38
CA MET A 80 -7.72 16.14 -10.65
C MET A 80 -9.05 15.49 -11.08
N ASP A 81 -10.04 16.26 -11.50
CA ASP A 81 -11.30 15.73 -12.04
C ASP A 81 -11.11 14.97 -13.37
N MET A 82 -10.21 15.46 -14.23
CA MET A 82 -9.84 14.76 -15.46
C MET A 82 -9.04 13.49 -15.17
N ILE A 83 -8.10 13.53 -14.21
CA ILE A 83 -7.38 12.33 -13.76
C ILE A 83 -8.37 11.31 -13.20
N ALA A 84 -9.30 11.74 -12.34
CA ALA A 84 -10.32 10.87 -11.77
C ALA A 84 -11.22 10.25 -12.83
N ALA A 85 -11.64 11.03 -13.83
CA ALA A 85 -12.43 10.53 -14.96
C ALA A 85 -11.65 9.51 -15.80
N MET A 86 -10.36 9.75 -16.06
CA MET A 86 -9.49 8.81 -16.77
C MET A 86 -9.37 7.47 -16.03
N PHE A 87 -9.14 7.51 -14.71
CA PHE A 87 -9.06 6.29 -13.90
C PHE A 87 -10.42 5.58 -13.79
N ALA A 88 -11.53 6.31 -13.67
CA ALA A 88 -12.87 5.72 -13.72
C ALA A 88 -13.09 4.96 -15.05
N GLN A 89 -12.66 5.53 -16.18
CA GLN A 89 -12.73 4.86 -17.48
C GLN A 89 -11.83 3.61 -17.54
N LEU A 90 -10.59 3.69 -17.05
CA LEU A 90 -9.65 2.56 -17.01
C LEU A 90 -10.18 1.38 -16.18
N PHE A 91 -10.90 1.69 -15.10
CA PHE A 91 -11.54 0.72 -14.22
C PHE A 91 -12.95 0.33 -14.67
N GLN A 92 -13.44 0.88 -15.79
CA GLN A 92 -14.78 0.65 -16.32
C GLN A 92 -15.87 0.89 -15.27
N ALA A 93 -15.69 1.94 -14.48
CA ALA A 93 -16.65 2.34 -13.46
C ALA A 93 -18.01 2.68 -14.10
N GLN A 94 -19.08 2.28 -13.43
CA GLN A 94 -20.45 2.52 -13.88
C GLN A 94 -20.97 3.91 -13.51
N GLU A 95 -20.29 4.57 -12.58
CA GLU A 95 -20.66 5.87 -12.02
C GLU A 95 -19.52 6.87 -12.21
N PRO A 96 -19.82 8.17 -12.38
CA PRO A 96 -18.79 9.20 -12.38
C PRO A 96 -18.11 9.30 -11.00
N PRO A 97 -16.86 9.78 -10.93
CA PRO A 97 -16.19 10.02 -9.65
C PRO A 97 -16.99 10.99 -8.76
N ALA A 98 -17.26 10.59 -7.53
CA ALA A 98 -17.78 11.48 -6.49
C ALA A 98 -16.63 12.29 -5.88
N GLN A 99 -16.86 13.57 -5.58
CA GLN A 99 -15.86 14.47 -4.99
C GLN A 99 -16.27 14.93 -3.60
N GLN A 100 -15.36 14.82 -2.63
CA GLN A 100 -15.48 15.39 -1.29
C GLN A 100 -14.19 16.13 -0.93
N GLY A 101 -14.22 17.46 -1.00
CA GLY A 101 -13.01 18.27 -0.86
C GLY A 101 -12.02 17.96 -1.99
N ASN A 102 -10.78 17.59 -1.64
CA ASN A 102 -9.76 17.19 -2.61
C ASN A 102 -9.79 15.69 -2.98
N LEU A 103 -10.59 14.91 -2.26
CA LEU A 103 -10.69 13.47 -2.47
C LEU A 103 -11.74 13.16 -3.54
N HIS A 104 -11.35 12.38 -4.53
CA HIS A 104 -12.25 11.79 -5.52
C HIS A 104 -12.36 10.28 -5.24
N THR A 105 -13.57 9.75 -5.33
CA THR A 105 -13.82 8.32 -5.15
C THR A 105 -14.68 7.78 -6.26
N VAL A 106 -14.43 6.54 -6.70
CA VAL A 106 -15.31 5.87 -7.65
C VAL A 106 -15.42 4.37 -7.31
N PRO A 107 -16.62 3.82 -7.18
CA PRO A 107 -16.79 2.37 -7.04
C PRO A 107 -16.49 1.68 -8.38
N PHE A 108 -15.95 0.47 -8.31
CA PHE A 108 -15.76 -0.37 -9.49
C PHE A 108 -16.03 -1.84 -9.14
N ALA A 109 -16.25 -2.65 -10.17
CA ALA A 109 -16.26 -4.10 -10.06
C ALA A 109 -15.54 -4.70 -11.28
N ARG A 110 -14.59 -5.60 -11.04
CA ARG A 110 -13.83 -6.29 -12.09
C ARG A 110 -13.67 -7.75 -11.71
N ASP A 111 -13.93 -8.66 -12.65
CA ASP A 111 -13.78 -10.11 -12.48
C ASP A 111 -14.48 -10.66 -11.23
N GLY A 112 -15.66 -10.13 -10.91
CA GLY A 112 -16.44 -10.51 -9.72
C GLY A 112 -15.94 -9.92 -8.40
N VAL A 113 -14.86 -9.14 -8.41
CA VAL A 113 -14.32 -8.45 -7.23
C VAL A 113 -14.76 -6.99 -7.26
N SER A 114 -15.47 -6.57 -6.20
CA SER A 114 -15.82 -5.16 -5.98
C SER A 114 -14.66 -4.40 -5.35
N GLY A 115 -14.61 -3.11 -5.62
CA GLY A 115 -13.59 -2.23 -5.07
C GLY A 115 -13.96 -0.75 -5.19
N ARG A 116 -13.02 0.10 -4.74
CA ARG A 116 -13.16 1.55 -4.78
C ARG A 116 -11.81 2.20 -5.09
N LEU A 117 -11.81 3.14 -6.02
CA LEU A 117 -10.70 4.05 -6.20
C LEU A 117 -10.83 5.22 -5.21
N TRP A 118 -9.71 5.61 -4.61
CA TRP A 118 -9.56 6.83 -3.84
C TRP A 118 -8.42 7.63 -4.44
N MET A 119 -8.66 8.88 -4.79
CA MET A 119 -7.74 9.67 -5.59
C MET A 119 -7.63 11.07 -5.01
N THR A 120 -6.40 11.52 -4.78
CA THR A 120 -6.11 12.84 -4.23
C THR A 120 -4.82 13.38 -4.84
N GLU A 121 -4.54 14.65 -4.59
CA GLU A 121 -3.39 15.37 -5.13
C GLU A 121 -2.77 16.26 -4.04
N SER A 122 -1.46 16.47 -4.14
CA SER A 122 -0.74 17.40 -3.28
C SER A 122 0.47 17.94 -4.01
N GLN A 123 0.54 19.27 -4.15
CA GLN A 123 1.67 20.00 -4.72
C GLN A 123 2.11 19.48 -6.11
N GLY A 124 1.14 19.21 -6.97
CA GLY A 124 1.36 18.75 -8.34
C GLY A 124 1.58 17.25 -8.49
N ILE A 125 1.53 16.46 -7.41
CA ILE A 125 1.61 14.99 -7.43
C ILE A 125 0.21 14.41 -7.16
N PHE A 126 -0.26 13.51 -8.01
CA PHE A 126 -1.47 12.74 -7.74
C PHE A 126 -1.12 11.38 -7.13
N ILE A 127 -2.07 10.80 -6.40
CA ILE A 127 -2.05 9.40 -5.99
C ILE A 127 -3.44 8.79 -6.19
N VAL A 128 -3.45 7.54 -6.63
CA VAL A 128 -4.63 6.70 -6.79
C VAL A 128 -4.43 5.44 -5.98
N TYR A 129 -5.34 5.18 -5.06
CA TYR A 129 -5.46 3.94 -4.32
C TYR A 129 -6.62 3.14 -4.89
N SER A 130 -6.35 1.96 -5.42
CA SER A 130 -7.37 0.99 -5.81
C SER A 130 -7.51 -0.04 -4.68
N LEU A 131 -8.63 0.01 -3.96
CA LEU A 131 -8.95 -0.88 -2.85
C LEU A 131 -9.91 -1.97 -3.34
N SER A 132 -9.49 -3.23 -3.31
CA SER A 132 -10.27 -4.36 -3.84
C SER A 132 -10.55 -5.40 -2.76
N GLY A 133 -11.72 -6.04 -2.82
CA GLY A 133 -12.14 -7.07 -1.86
C GLY A 133 -12.73 -6.47 -0.59
N ASP A 134 -12.21 -6.84 0.59
CA ASP A 134 -12.57 -6.21 1.87
C ASP A 134 -12.04 -4.76 1.90
N ASP A 135 -12.93 -3.83 1.51
CA ASP A 135 -12.65 -2.41 1.34
C ASP A 135 -12.24 -1.74 2.66
N ARG A 136 -12.80 -2.18 3.78
CA ARG A 136 -12.49 -1.68 5.12
C ARG A 136 -11.07 -2.07 5.53
N ASP A 137 -10.68 -3.33 5.36
CA ASP A 137 -9.32 -3.79 5.69
C ASP A 137 -8.28 -3.12 4.80
N ALA A 138 -8.56 -3.00 3.49
CA ALA A 138 -7.73 -2.28 2.54
C ALA A 138 -7.55 -0.80 2.90
N LEU A 139 -8.64 -0.10 3.23
CA LEU A 139 -8.60 1.31 3.62
C LEU A 139 -7.84 1.53 4.93
N ASN A 140 -8.03 0.65 5.93
CA ASN A 140 -7.30 0.70 7.20
C ASN A 140 -5.80 0.51 7.00
N MET A 141 -5.41 -0.41 6.11
CA MET A 141 -4.01 -0.59 5.74
C MET A 141 -3.42 0.70 5.15
N VAL A 142 -4.09 1.31 4.17
CA VAL A 142 -3.59 2.56 3.55
C VAL A 142 -3.41 3.66 4.59
N ARG A 143 -4.44 3.91 5.42
CA ARG A 143 -4.43 4.99 6.43
C ARG A 143 -3.33 4.82 7.49
N SER A 144 -3.02 3.58 7.87
CA SER A 144 -2.03 3.31 8.91
C SER A 144 -0.60 3.13 8.39
N ALA A 145 -0.44 2.70 7.14
CA ALA A 145 0.85 2.32 6.59
C ALA A 145 1.44 3.37 5.63
N VAL A 146 0.63 4.15 4.92
CA VAL A 146 1.12 5.09 3.91
C VAL A 146 1.47 6.43 4.54
N LYS A 147 2.67 6.91 4.23
CA LYS A 147 3.20 8.18 4.74
C LYS A 147 3.76 9.00 3.59
N SER A 148 3.62 10.32 3.66
CA SER A 148 4.32 11.23 2.75
C SER A 148 4.65 12.53 3.47
N GLU A 149 5.93 12.72 3.78
CA GLU A 149 6.40 13.92 4.48
C GLU A 149 6.36 15.14 3.55
N ARG A 150 6.74 14.96 2.28
CA ARG A 150 6.83 16.04 1.30
C ARG A 150 5.46 16.41 0.72
N TYR A 151 4.54 15.45 0.62
CA TYR A 151 3.24 15.62 -0.02
C TYR A 151 2.12 15.12 0.92
N PRO A 152 1.88 15.79 2.05
CA PRO A 152 0.98 15.29 3.09
C PRO A 152 -0.46 15.06 2.61
N GLY A 153 -0.93 15.81 1.60
CA GLY A 153 -2.25 15.63 1.01
C GLY A 153 -2.43 14.35 0.17
N LEU A 154 -1.35 13.55 -0.01
CA LEU A 154 -1.44 12.22 -0.60
C LEU A 154 -2.01 11.18 0.38
N VAL A 155 -1.79 11.36 1.69
CA VAL A 155 -2.23 10.39 2.70
C VAL A 155 -3.73 10.53 2.93
N LEU A 156 -4.44 9.39 2.95
CA LEU A 156 -5.87 9.39 3.23
C LEU A 156 -6.14 9.77 4.70
N PRO A 157 -7.16 10.61 4.96
CA PRO A 157 -7.55 10.99 6.32
C PRO A 157 -8.21 9.83 7.06
#